data_AF-A0A9X2HS08-F1
#
_entry.id   AF-A0A9X2HS08-F1
#
_cell.length_a   1.000
_cell.length_b   1.000
_cell.length_c   1.000
_cell.angle_alpha   90.00
_cell.angle_beta   90.00
_cell.angle_gamma   90.00
#
_symmetry.space_group_name_H-M   'P 1'
#
loop_
_entity.id
_entity.type
_entity.pdbx_description
1 polymer ?
#
loop_
_entity_poly.entity_id
_entity_poly.type
_entity_poly.pdbx_seq_one_letter_code
_entity_poly.pdbx_strand_id
1 'polypeptide(L)' 'MDLNYLYLRHQVALSASTDAPSREARASHRGLAAGYAARIARLRATNGGLPLPMARVS' A
#
# COMPACT_ATOMS: atom_id res chain seq x y z
N MET A 1 11.36 -7.61 5.98
CA MET A 1 10.20 -8.00 5.14
C MET A 1 10.61 -7.82 3.69
N ASP A 2 10.36 -8.83 2.88
CA ASP A 2 10.65 -8.77 1.44
C ASP A 2 9.54 -8.03 0.67
N LEU A 3 9.74 -7.85 -0.64
CA LEU A 3 8.76 -7.21 -1.50
C LEU A 3 7.45 -8.01 -1.58
N ASN A 4 7.51 -9.34 -1.62
CA ASN A 4 6.33 -10.19 -1.75
C ASN A 4 5.38 -10.03 -0.55
N TYR A 5 5.92 -10.03 0.67
CA TYR A 5 5.15 -9.77 1.87
C TYR A 5 4.49 -8.39 1.83
N LEU A 6 5.24 -7.35 1.44
CA LEU A 6 4.71 -5.99 1.38
C LEU A 6 3.58 -5.86 0.34
N TYR A 7 3.73 -6.50 -0.83
CA TYR A 7 2.68 -6.51 -1.85
C TYR A 7 1.42 -7.23 -1.37
N LEU A 8 1.57 -8.41 -0.75
CA LEU A 8 0.44 -9.16 -0.20
C LEU A 8 -0.32 -8.31 0.83
N ARG A 9 0.40 -7.68 1.77
CA ARG A 9 -0.22 -6.82 2.79
C ARG A 9 -0.86 -5.55 2.21
N HIS A 10 -0.26 -4.98 1.19
CA HIS A 10 -0.84 -3.84 0.47
C HIS A 10 -2.18 -4.23 -0.19
N GLN A 11 -2.23 -5.36 -0.90
CA GLN A 11 -3.46 -5.85 -1.54
C GLN A 11 -4.56 -6.16 -0.52
N VAL A 12 -4.21 -6.85 0.58
CA VAL A 12 -5.16 -7.14 1.66
C VAL A 12 -5.72 -5.84 2.26
N ALA A 13 -4.86 -4.84 2.50
CA ALA A 13 -5.30 -3.55 3.03
C ALA A 13 -6.22 -2.80 2.05
N LEU A 14 -5.96 -2.87 0.74
CA LEU A 14 -6.85 -2.30 -0.27
C LEU A 14 -8.21 -3.00 -0.30
N SER A 15 -8.24 -4.33 -0.32
CA SER A 15 -9.50 -5.11 -0.28
C SER A 15 -10.30 -4.77 0.96
N ALA A 16 -9.66 -4.80 2.13
CA ALA A 16 -10.31 -4.45 3.39
C ALA A 16 -10.85 -3.01 3.39
N SER A 17 -10.19 -2.08 2.69
CA SER A 17 -10.69 -0.70 2.56
C SER A 17 -11.94 -0.56 1.69
N THR A 18 -12.19 -1.52 0.80
CA THR A 18 -13.42 -1.59 0.00
C THR A 18 -14.54 -2.24 0.79
N ASP A 19 -14.23 -3.31 1.51
CA ASP A 19 -15.21 -4.14 2.21
C ASP A 19 -15.61 -3.60 3.60
N ALA A 20 -14.84 -2.64 4.16
CA ALA A 20 -15.09 -2.14 5.49
C ALA A 20 -16.41 -1.35 5.61
N PRO A 21 -17.21 -1.60 6.66
CA PRO A 21 -18.56 -1.06 6.78
C PRO A 21 -18.58 0.45 7.11
N SER A 22 -17.62 0.93 7.89
CA SER A 22 -17.56 2.33 8.33
C SER A 22 -16.53 3.16 7.56
N ARG A 23 -16.77 4.48 7.51
CA ARG A 23 -15.87 5.43 6.85
C ARG A 23 -14.49 5.45 7.52
N GLU A 24 -14.48 5.36 8.84
CA GLU A 24 -13.28 5.37 9.68
C GLU A 24 -12.44 4.12 9.43
N ALA A 25 -13.07 2.94 9.33
CA ALA A 25 -12.39 1.70 9.00
C ALA A 25 -11.80 1.75 7.58
N ARG A 26 -12.57 2.24 6.59
CA ARG A 26 -12.05 2.47 5.23
C ARG A 26 -10.84 3.39 5.22
N ALA A 27 -10.89 4.50 5.97
CA ALA A 27 -9.78 5.44 6.09
C ALA A 27 -8.53 4.79 6.72
N SER A 28 -8.71 4.00 7.79
CA SER A 28 -7.63 3.26 8.44
C SER A 28 -6.95 2.27 7.48
N HIS A 29 -7.73 1.46 6.76
CA HIS A 29 -7.20 0.52 5.78
C HIS A 29 -6.46 1.19 4.62
N ARG A 30 -6.95 2.34 4.13
CA ARG A 30 -6.24 3.15 3.14
C ARG A 30 -4.90 3.68 3.68
N GLY A 31 -4.87 4.12 4.94
CA GLY A 31 -3.63 4.52 5.61
C GLY A 31 -2.60 3.39 5.67
N LEU A 32 -3.04 2.17 6.00
CA LEU A 32 -2.18 0.98 5.96
C LEU A 32 -1.67 0.69 4.55
N ALA A 33 -2.55 0.70 3.54
CA ALA A 33 -2.18 0.47 2.15
C ALA A 33 -1.13 1.48 1.67
N ALA A 34 -1.30 2.77 2.00
CA ALA A 34 -0.33 3.82 1.70
C ALA A 34 1.02 3.59 2.39
N GLY A 35 1.01 3.17 3.66
CA GLY A 35 2.23 2.82 4.39
C GLY A 35 3.00 1.65 3.76
N TYR A 36 2.30 0.60 3.31
CA TYR A 36 2.93 -0.49 2.57
C TYR A 36 3.49 -0.03 1.23
N ALA A 37 2.76 0.81 0.48
CA ALA A 37 3.23 1.35 -0.79
C ALA A 37 4.51 2.19 -0.63
N ALA A 38 4.59 3.02 0.41
CA ALA A 38 5.80 3.79 0.73
C ALA A 38 6.99 2.88 1.03
N ARG A 39 6.78 1.79 1.77
CA ARG A 39 7.83 0.79 2.05
C ARG A 39 8.28 0.05 0.80
N ILE A 40 7.34 -0.32 -0.09
CA ILE A 40 7.65 -0.92 -1.40
C ILE A 40 8.52 0.04 -2.22
N ALA A 41 8.13 1.31 -2.33
CA ALA A 41 8.89 2.31 -3.05
C ALA A 41 10.30 2.46 -2.50
N ARG A 42 10.45 2.48 -1.17
CA ARG A 42 11.76 2.54 -0.50
C ARG A 42 12.63 1.33 -0.82
N LEU A 43 12.10 0.11 -0.71
CA LEU A 43 12.84 -1.12 -1.01
C LEU A 43 13.24 -1.19 -2.49
N ARG A 44 12.37 -0.76 -3.40
CA ARG A 44 12.70 -0.69 -4.84
C ARG A 44 13.83 0.29 -5.09
N ALA A 45 13.78 1.49 -4.49
CA ALA A 45 14.84 2.48 -4.61
C ALA A 45 16.19 1.97 -4.08
N THR A 46 16.19 1.27 -2.94
CA THR A 46 17.42 0.65 -2.39
C THR A 46 17.98 -0.45 -3.30
N ASN A 47 17.12 -1.18 -4.01
CA ASN A 47 17.52 -2.24 -4.94
C ASN A 47 17.82 -1.72 -6.37
N GLY A 48 17.93 -0.40 -6.57
CA GLY A 48 18.20 0.21 -7.89
C GLY A 48 16.98 0.34 -8.81
N GLY A 49 15.78 0.01 -8.33
CA GLY A 49 14.53 0.17 -9.05
C GLY A 49 13.94 1.57 -8.87
N LEU A 50 13.68 2.27 -9.98
CA LEU A 50 12.96 3.55 -9.99
C LEU A 50 11.63 3.42 -9.20
N PRO A 51 11.28 4.41 -8.35
CA PRO A 51 9.99 4.42 -7.67
C PRO A 51 8.87 4.48 -8.72
N LEU A 52 7.91 3.54 -8.66
CA LEU A 52 6.71 3.66 -9.46
C LEU A 52 5.96 4.92 -9.03
N PRO A 53 5.49 5.76 -9.97
CA PRO A 53 4.69 6.92 -9.63
C PRO A 53 3.46 6.44 -8.87
N MET A 54 3.27 6.94 -7.66
CA MET A 54 2.03 6.78 -6.92
C MET A 54 0.95 7.46 -7.75
N ALA A 55 0.17 6.66 -8.50
CA ALA A 55 -0.94 7.15 -9.28
C ALA A 55 -1.86 7.94 -8.34
N ARG A 56 -1.92 9.26 -8.56
CA ARG A 56 -2.94 10.10 -7.96
C ARG A 56 -4.25 9.67 -8.58
N VAL A 57 -5.05 8.91 -7.85
CA VAL A 57 -6.45 8.69 -8.19
C VAL A 57 -7.15 10.01 -7.89
N SER A 58 -7.55 10.70 -8.96
CA SER A 58 -8.40 11.90 -8.96
C SER A 58 -9.77 11.61 -8.38
#